data_AF-A0A183EVL0-F1
#
_entry.id   AF-A0A183EVL0-F1
#
_cell.length_a   1.000
_cell.length_b   1.000
_cell.length_c   1.000
_cell.angle_alpha   90.00
_cell.angle_beta   90.00
_cell.angle_gamma   90.00
#
_symmetry.space_group_name_H-M   'P 1'
#
loop_
_entity.id
_entity.type
_entity.pdbx_description
1 polymer ?
#
loop_
_entity_poly.entity_id
_entity_poly.type
_entity_poly.pdbx_seq_one_letter_code
_entity_poly.pdbx_strand_id
1 'polypeptide(L)'
;LNKALKKQMRKEKKRLKKEAKKAKKEEKRLKRMIKKEEAILQEPVPESSWKDQKKMIDSGPITKEEIYGHNEHFNFGKPDFEKADWRDIEIWKAVREKEKQEKGEKETNWKEEEHYLPSRFRRE
;
A
#
# COMPACT_ATOMS: atom_id res chain seq x y z
N LEU A 1 43.06 6.36 57.60
CA LEU A 1 42.46 5.97 56.30
C LEU A 1 43.55 5.60 55.29
N ASN A 2 43.70 4.31 55.00
CA ASN A 2 44.72 3.80 54.07
C ASN A 2 44.60 4.42 52.67
N LYS A 3 45.74 4.79 52.06
CA LYS A 3 45.84 5.43 50.73
C LYS A 3 45.16 4.61 49.64
N ALA A 4 45.20 3.28 49.75
CA ALA A 4 44.53 2.33 48.86
C ALA A 4 43.00 2.47 48.90
N LEU A 5 42.41 2.59 50.10
CA LEU A 5 40.96 2.73 50.28
C LEU A 5 40.45 4.06 49.69
N LYS A 6 41.19 5.16 49.90
CA LYS A 6 40.88 6.46 49.26
C LYS A 6 40.94 6.40 47.73
N LYS A 7 41.86 5.61 47.16
CA LYS A 7 42.00 5.41 45.70
C LYS A 7 40.82 4.61 45.13
N GLN A 8 40.36 3.58 45.84
CA GLN A 8 39.16 2.81 45.47
C GLN A 8 37.90 3.67 45.50
N MET A 9 37.66 4.43 46.57
CA MET A 9 36.51 5.33 46.67
C MET A 9 36.49 6.39 45.57
N ARG A 10 37.65 6.92 45.15
CA ARG A 10 37.75 7.84 44.01
C ARG A 10 37.43 7.17 42.66
N LYS A 11 37.81 5.90 42.48
CA LYS A 11 37.47 5.13 41.26
C LYS A 11 35.97 4.84 41.21
N GLU A 12 35.39 4.39 42.31
CA GLU A 12 33.95 4.15 42.46
C GLU A 12 33.13 5.42 42.16
N LYS A 13 33.46 6.56 42.78
CA LYS A 13 32.80 7.85 42.48
C LYS A 13 32.88 8.23 41.00
N LYS A 14 33.98 7.92 40.31
CA LYS A 14 34.12 8.18 38.87
C LYS A 14 33.27 7.24 38.03
N ARG A 15 33.11 5.97 38.42
CA ARG A 15 32.24 4.99 37.75
C ARG A 15 30.77 5.39 37.88
N LEU A 16 30.31 5.64 39.10
CA LEU A 16 28.96 6.12 39.39
C LEU A 16 28.61 7.39 38.59
N LYS A 17 29.54 8.35 38.52
CA LYS A 17 29.33 9.58 37.72
C LYS A 17 29.26 9.32 36.21
N LYS A 18 29.96 8.31 35.69
CA LYS A 18 29.89 7.91 34.28
C LYS A 18 28.59 7.18 33.97
N GLU A 19 28.15 6.27 34.83
CA GLU A 19 26.88 5.55 34.69
C GLU A 19 25.69 6.49 34.78
N ALA A 20 25.66 7.42 35.74
CA ALA A 20 24.60 8.43 35.84
C ALA A 20 24.52 9.33 34.58
N LYS A 21 25.68 9.67 33.98
CA LYS A 21 25.71 10.41 32.71
C LYS A 21 25.17 9.60 31.53
N LYS A 22 25.45 8.29 31.49
CA LYS A 22 24.91 7.39 30.47
C LYS A 22 23.41 7.22 30.62
N ALA A 23 22.93 6.92 31.83
CA ALA A 23 21.51 6.79 32.17
C ALA A 23 20.73 8.06 31.79
N LYS A 24 21.22 9.25 32.17
CA LYS A 24 20.60 10.53 31.78
C LYS A 24 20.59 10.77 30.27
N LYS A 25 21.56 10.23 29.52
CA LYS A 25 21.60 10.33 28.06
C LYS A 25 20.59 9.38 27.41
N GLU A 26 20.44 8.18 27.93
CA GLU A 26 19.45 7.20 27.46
C GLU A 26 18.03 7.63 27.80
N GLU A 27 17.78 8.10 29.01
CA GLU A 27 16.49 8.68 29.41
C GLU A 27 16.07 9.83 28.48
N LYS A 28 17.01 10.74 28.15
CA LYS A 28 16.77 11.81 27.17
C LYS A 28 16.49 11.28 25.77
N ARG A 29 17.09 10.16 25.35
CA ARG A 29 16.82 9.54 24.05
C ARG A 29 15.44 8.91 24.04
N LEU A 30 15.08 8.18 25.10
CA LEU A 30 13.78 7.55 25.26
C LEU A 30 12.67 8.61 25.27
N LYS A 31 12.85 9.69 26.04
CA LYS A 31 11.90 10.81 26.07
C LYS A 31 11.72 11.48 24.70
N ARG A 32 12.76 11.53 23.86
CA ARG A 32 12.66 12.03 22.48
C ARG A 32 11.91 11.06 21.57
N MET A 33 12.11 9.76 21.75
CA MET A 33 11.37 8.74 21.00
C MET A 33 9.88 8.78 21.36
N ILE A 34 9.56 8.76 22.66
CA ILE A 34 8.19 8.88 23.16
C ILE A 34 7.54 10.18 22.66
N LYS A 35 8.23 11.33 22.80
CA LYS A 35 7.69 12.60 22.29
C LYS A 35 7.45 12.59 20.76
N LYS A 36 8.30 11.91 20.00
CA LYS A 36 8.15 11.77 18.55
C LYS A 36 6.96 10.87 18.20
N GLU A 37 6.78 9.79 18.95
CA GLU A 37 5.68 8.84 18.83
C GLU A 37 4.34 9.48 19.23
N GLU A 38 4.32 10.23 20.34
CA GLU A 38 3.19 11.07 20.77
C GLU A 38 2.84 12.13 19.72
N ALA A 39 3.83 12.76 19.09
CA ALA A 39 3.59 13.72 18.01
C ALA A 39 2.98 13.05 16.76
N ILE A 40 3.43 11.84 16.42
CA ILE A 40 2.84 11.05 15.33
C ILE A 40 1.38 10.65 15.65
N LEU A 41 1.07 10.38 16.92
CA LEU A 41 -0.27 10.01 17.38
C LEU A 41 -1.22 11.22 17.56
N GLN A 42 -0.70 12.39 17.92
CA GLN A 42 -1.49 13.62 18.14
C GLN A 42 -1.70 14.45 16.88
N GLU A 43 -0.91 14.28 15.82
CA GLU A 43 -1.21 14.97 14.58
C GLU A 43 -2.51 14.42 13.98
N PRO A 44 -3.58 15.24 13.86
CA PRO A 44 -4.74 14.85 13.07
C PRO A 44 -4.20 14.64 11.66
N VAL A 45 -4.33 13.41 11.14
CA VAL A 45 -3.78 12.95 9.85
C VAL A 45 -3.70 14.14 8.91
N PRO A 46 -2.51 14.76 8.76
CA PRO A 46 -2.38 15.80 7.79
C PRO A 46 -2.71 15.12 6.47
N GLU A 47 -3.33 15.85 5.54
CA GLU A 47 -3.22 15.60 4.11
C GLU A 47 -1.71 15.64 3.77
N SER A 48 -0.99 14.63 4.23
CA SER A 48 0.46 14.61 4.32
C SER A 48 0.94 14.39 2.92
N SER A 49 2.04 15.06 2.59
CA SER A 49 2.69 14.89 1.29
C SER A 49 2.80 13.39 1.01
N TRP A 50 2.42 12.94 -0.18
CA TRP A 50 2.54 11.55 -0.64
C TRP A 50 3.91 10.90 -0.37
N LYS A 51 4.94 11.71 -0.13
CA LYS A 51 6.28 11.30 0.28
C LYS A 51 6.37 10.78 1.73
N ASP A 52 5.55 11.30 2.62
CA ASP A 52 5.51 10.95 4.05
C ASP A 52 4.51 9.82 4.34
N GLN A 53 3.68 9.46 3.35
CA GLN A 53 2.79 8.31 3.43
C GLN A 53 3.60 7.01 3.46
N LYS A 54 3.25 6.12 4.39
CA LYS A 54 3.80 4.77 4.47
C LYS A 54 3.55 4.05 3.14
N LYS A 55 4.60 3.64 2.45
CA LYS A 55 4.47 2.96 1.17
C LYS A 55 4.08 1.50 1.42
N MET A 56 3.21 0.96 0.57
CA MET A 56 2.82 -0.45 0.65
C MET A 56 4.02 -1.41 0.57
N ILE A 57 5.10 -1.00 -0.10
CA ILE A 57 6.36 -1.75 -0.20
C ILE A 57 7.03 -1.94 1.17
N ASP A 58 6.82 -1.01 2.10
CA ASP A 58 7.42 -1.04 3.44
C ASP A 58 6.62 -1.91 4.43
N SER A 59 5.41 -2.37 4.08
CA SER A 59 4.51 -3.16 4.94
C SER A 59 4.73 -4.68 4.91
N GLY A 60 5.77 -5.18 4.23
CA GLY A 60 6.04 -6.62 4.15
C GLY A 60 5.19 -7.34 3.09
N PRO A 61 5.11 -8.68 3.11
CA PRO A 61 4.33 -9.43 2.13
C PRO A 61 2.83 -9.20 2.34
N ILE A 62 2.25 -8.34 1.50
CA ILE A 62 0.82 -8.05 1.47
C ILE A 62 0.12 -9.12 0.62
N THR A 63 -0.99 -9.67 1.12
CA THR A 63 -1.79 -10.63 0.34
C THR A 63 -2.63 -9.93 -0.72
N LYS A 64 -3.04 -10.68 -1.76
CA LYS A 64 -3.86 -10.10 -2.83
C LYS A 64 -5.19 -9.58 -2.31
N GLU A 65 -5.77 -10.21 -1.28
CA GLU A 65 -7.02 -9.75 -0.67
C GLU A 65 -6.87 -8.37 -0.02
N GLU A 66 -5.69 -8.03 0.49
CA GLU A 66 -5.41 -6.75 1.14
C GLU A 66 -5.08 -5.64 0.12
N ILE A 67 -4.48 -5.99 -1.03
CA ILE A 67 -4.19 -5.04 -2.13
C ILE A 67 -5.46 -4.69 -2.90
N TYR A 68 -6.28 -5.68 -3.26
CA TYR A 68 -7.46 -5.49 -4.09
C TYR A 68 -8.73 -5.23 -3.27
N GLY A 69 -8.64 -5.39 -1.95
CA GLY A 69 -9.79 -5.35 -1.05
C GLY A 69 -10.78 -6.47 -1.31
N HIS A 70 -11.76 -6.61 -0.43
CA HIS A 70 -12.94 -7.44 -0.69
C HIS A 70 -13.90 -6.68 -1.63
N ASN A 71 -13.43 -6.37 -2.85
CA ASN A 71 -14.25 -5.68 -3.83
C ASN A 71 -15.09 -6.71 -4.60
N GLU A 72 -16.37 -6.82 -4.24
CA GLU A 72 -17.32 -7.72 -4.91
C GLU A 72 -17.51 -7.42 -6.41
N HIS A 73 -17.16 -6.21 -6.86
CA HIS A 73 -17.22 -5.79 -8.26
C HIS A 73 -15.93 -6.02 -9.03
N PHE A 74 -14.85 -6.42 -8.36
CA PHE A 74 -13.57 -6.77 -8.99
C PHE A 74 -13.37 -8.29 -9.07
N ASN A 75 -14.47 -9.00 -9.27
CA ASN A 75 -14.45 -10.37 -9.75
C ASN A 75 -14.27 -10.31 -11.26
N PHE A 76 -13.02 -10.24 -11.75
CA PHE A 76 -12.73 -10.67 -13.11
C PHE A 76 -13.19 -12.11 -13.18
N GLY A 77 -14.41 -12.33 -13.67
CA GLY A 77 -15.09 -13.60 -13.66
C GLY A 77 -14.20 -14.66 -14.26
N LYS A 78 -13.41 -15.33 -13.41
CA LYS A 78 -12.86 -16.63 -13.71
C LYS A 78 -14.10 -17.45 -13.99
N PRO A 79 -14.30 -17.93 -15.23
CA PRO A 79 -15.41 -18.81 -15.48
C PRO A 79 -15.29 -19.97 -14.50
N ASP A 80 -16.30 -20.17 -13.67
CA ASP A 80 -16.40 -21.36 -12.83
C ASP A 80 -16.67 -22.54 -13.78
N PHE A 81 -15.59 -23.11 -14.33
CA PHE A 81 -15.65 -24.22 -15.28
C PHE A 81 -16.25 -25.50 -14.66
N GLU A 82 -16.45 -25.55 -13.34
CA GLU A 82 -17.18 -26.63 -12.66
C GLU A 82 -18.71 -26.43 -12.65
N LYS A 83 -19.20 -25.19 -12.79
CA LYS A 83 -20.64 -24.88 -12.83
C LYS A 83 -21.20 -24.74 -14.24
N ALA A 84 -20.34 -24.45 -15.22
CA ALA A 84 -20.75 -24.34 -16.61
C ALA A 84 -20.94 -25.73 -17.22
N ASP A 85 -22.10 -26.34 -16.97
CA ASP A 85 -22.52 -27.52 -17.72
C ASP A 85 -22.57 -27.15 -19.20
N TRP A 86 -22.06 -28.01 -20.10
CA TRP A 86 -22.03 -27.74 -21.55
C TRP A 86 -23.40 -27.37 -22.14
N ARG A 87 -24.48 -27.73 -21.47
CA ARG A 87 -25.87 -27.34 -21.77
C ARG A 87 -26.09 -25.83 -21.71
N ASP A 88 -25.47 -25.11 -20.77
CA ASP A 88 -25.63 -23.67 -20.64
C ASP A 88 -24.99 -22.91 -21.81
N ILE A 89 -23.92 -23.46 -22.36
CA ILE A 89 -23.25 -22.91 -23.56
C ILE A 89 -24.16 -23.07 -24.79
N GLU A 90 -24.83 -24.21 -24.93
CA GLU A 90 -25.77 -24.47 -26.04
C GLU A 90 -27.03 -23.60 -25.92
N ILE A 91 -27.58 -23.48 -24.71
CA ILE A 91 -28.72 -22.59 -24.44
C ILE A 91 -28.34 -21.15 -24.77
N TRP A 92 -27.15 -20.69 -24.34
CA TRP A 92 -26.67 -19.34 -24.67
C TRP A 92 -26.48 -19.13 -26.17
N LYS A 93 -25.91 -20.10 -26.89
CA LYS A 93 -25.79 -20.03 -28.35
C LYS A 93 -27.15 -19.92 -29.03
N ALA A 94 -28.12 -20.74 -28.63
CA ALA A 94 -29.47 -20.74 -29.18
C ALA A 94 -30.22 -19.42 -28.87
N VAL A 95 -30.11 -18.90 -27.64
CA VAL A 95 -30.69 -17.60 -27.26
C VAL A 95 -30.05 -16.47 -28.07
N ARG A 96 -28.72 -16.48 -28.23
CA ARG A 96 -28.00 -15.42 -28.95
C ARG A 96 -28.24 -15.47 -30.47
N GLU A 97 -28.44 -16.65 -31.03
CA GLU A 97 -28.85 -16.83 -32.42
C GLU A 97 -30.28 -16.34 -32.66
N LYS A 98 -31.22 -16.67 -31.77
CA LYS A 98 -32.59 -16.14 -31.81
C LYS A 98 -32.64 -14.62 -31.64
N GLU A 99 -31.88 -14.07 -30.70
CA GLU A 99 -31.82 -12.62 -30.49
C GLU A 99 -31.19 -11.89 -31.70
N LYS A 100 -30.20 -12.50 -32.37
CA LYS A 100 -29.62 -11.97 -33.61
C LYS A 100 -30.64 -11.97 -34.76
N GLN A 101 -31.48 -13.00 -34.86
CA GLN A 101 -32.55 -13.06 -35.87
C GLN A 101 -33.68 -12.06 -35.59
N GLU A 102 -34.01 -11.82 -34.33
CA GLU A 102 -35.12 -10.94 -33.93
C GLU A 102 -34.75 -9.45 -33.92
N LYS A 103 -33.55 -9.08 -33.42
CA LYS A 103 -33.08 -7.69 -33.38
C LYS A 103 -32.30 -7.26 -34.62
N GLY A 104 -31.99 -8.17 -35.54
CA GLY A 104 -31.10 -7.92 -36.66
C GLY A 104 -29.64 -7.73 -36.23
N GLU A 105 -28.74 -7.52 -37.21
CA GLU A 105 -27.36 -7.13 -36.91
C GLU A 105 -27.37 -5.72 -36.31
N LYS A 106 -26.88 -5.59 -35.07
CA LYS A 106 -26.72 -4.29 -34.42
C LYS A 106 -25.72 -3.48 -35.25
N GLU A 107 -26.19 -2.40 -35.85
CA GLU A 107 -25.32 -1.42 -36.48
C GLU A 107 -24.37 -0.86 -35.43
N THR A 108 -23.08 -1.15 -35.61
CA THR A 108 -22.04 -0.57 -34.78
C THR A 108 -21.89 0.90 -35.13
N ASN A 109 -22.29 1.79 -34.22
CA ASN A 109 -22.13 3.23 -34.35
C ASN A 109 -20.69 3.69 -33.99
N TRP A 110 -19.70 2.83 -34.28
CA TRP A 110 -18.30 3.17 -34.12
C TRP A 110 -17.91 4.08 -35.27
N LYS A 111 -17.36 5.26 -34.94
CA LYS A 111 -16.70 6.08 -35.94
C LYS A 111 -15.50 5.33 -36.49
N GLU A 112 -15.24 5.50 -37.77
CA GLU A 112 -14.02 5.00 -38.39
C GLU A 112 -12.79 5.52 -37.63
N GLU A 113 -11.76 4.69 -37.56
CA GLU A 113 -10.56 4.97 -36.77
C GLU A 113 -9.79 6.16 -37.37
N GLU A 114 -10.09 7.37 -36.89
CA GLU A 114 -9.35 8.57 -37.27
C GLU A 114 -7.93 8.51 -36.71
N HIS A 115 -6.96 8.22 -37.58
CA HIS A 115 -5.56 8.26 -37.21
C HIS A 115 -5.14 9.71 -37.00
N TYR A 116 -4.83 10.06 -35.74
CA TYR A 116 -4.33 11.39 -35.42
C TYR A 116 -3.02 11.64 -36.16
N LEU A 117 -3.03 12.58 -37.10
CA LEU A 117 -1.83 13.11 -37.74
C LEU A 117 -1.45 14.44 -37.07
N PRO A 118 -0.29 14.51 -36.37
CA PRO A 118 0.18 15.76 -35.77
C PRO A 118 0.29 16.88 -36.81
N SER A 119 0.00 18.11 -36.39
CA SER A 119 -0.07 19.25 -37.32
C SER A 119 1.19 19.53 -38.13
N ARG A 120 2.35 19.06 -37.66
CA ARG A 120 3.63 19.14 -38.40
C ARG A 120 3.67 18.34 -39.69
N PHE A 121 2.85 17.30 -39.81
CA PHE A 121 2.78 16.44 -40.99
C PHE A 121 1.65 16.83 -41.94
N ARG A 122 0.78 17.77 -41.53
CA ARG A 122 -0.18 18.42 -42.43
C ARG A 122 0.62 19.36 -43.34
N ARG A 123 0.95 18.91 -44.55
CA ARG A 123 1.52 19.74 -45.62
C ARG A 123 0.40 20.67 -46.13
N GLU A 124 0.41 21.91 -45.67
CA GLU A 124 -0.16 23.04 -46.39
C GLU A 124 0.88 23.63 -47.35
#